data_AF-A0A8J7VEQ0-F1
#
_entry.id   AF-A0A8J7VEQ0-F1
#
_cell.length_a   1.000
_cell.length_b   1.000
_cell.length_c   1.000
_cell.angle_alpha   90.00
_cell.angle_beta   90.00
_cell.angle_gamma   90.00
#
_symmetry.space_group_name_H-M   'P 1'
#
loop_
_entity.id
_entity.type
_entity.pdbx_description
1 polymer ?
#
loop_
_entity_poly.entity_id
_entity_poly.type
_entity_poly.pdbx_seq_one_letter_code
_entity_poly.pdbx_strand_id
1 'polypeptide(L)'
;MKNVVAAILVLLSAAGALASDKSVAGVYRSEVGLYVLTVSLLENGNYLARWDSDIGSNGTASGSWTFQDGEVRLTPKKEEGHPMTGYLRVLALRKFEGRQALLRKEDVMNEASPLYYLYLQKKGDPAGTDNSGAAPRRV
;
A
#
# COMPACT_ATOMS: atom_id res chain seq x y z
N MET A 1 50.82 -14.06 32.57
CA MET A 1 49.61 -14.78 32.15
C MET A 1 48.39 -14.04 32.67
N LYS A 2 47.47 -13.69 31.75
CA LYS A 2 46.07 -13.23 31.96
C LYS A 2 45.90 -11.79 32.51
N ASN A 3 45.05 -10.90 31.99
CA ASN A 3 44.19 -10.76 30.81
C ASN A 3 43.79 -9.25 30.79
N VAL A 4 43.97 -8.49 29.69
CA VAL A 4 42.92 -8.05 28.73
C VAL A 4 41.71 -7.38 29.44
N VAL A 5 41.60 -6.05 29.52
CA VAL A 5 41.03 -5.06 28.55
C VAL A 5 39.50 -5.17 28.32
N ALA A 6 38.86 -4.00 28.44
CA ALA A 6 37.55 -3.57 27.89
C ALA A 6 36.27 -4.14 28.55
N ALA A 7 35.13 -3.45 28.57
CA ALA A 7 34.65 -2.46 27.63
C ALA A 7 33.66 -1.47 28.29
N ILE A 8 33.77 -0.21 27.89
CA ILE A 8 32.76 0.84 28.07
C ILE A 8 31.63 0.54 27.08
N LEU A 9 30.43 0.21 27.58
CA LEU A 9 29.24 0.07 26.74
C LEU A 9 28.48 1.41 26.74
N VAL A 10 28.75 2.24 25.72
CA VAL A 10 27.90 3.39 25.40
C VAL A 10 26.67 2.85 24.66
N LEU A 11 25.54 2.79 25.37
CA LEU A 11 24.22 2.57 24.77
C LEU A 11 23.82 3.84 24.00
N LEU A 12 24.23 3.90 22.73
CA LEU A 12 23.71 4.87 21.78
C LEU A 12 22.30 4.42 21.39
N SER A 13 21.28 4.97 22.03
CA SER A 13 19.89 4.85 21.63
C SER A 13 19.68 5.60 20.31
N ALA A 14 20.08 4.98 19.20
CA ALA A 14 19.59 5.35 17.89
C ALA A 14 18.13 4.92 17.84
N ALA A 15 17.22 5.87 17.97
CA ALA A 15 15.87 5.75 17.47
C ALA A 15 15.98 5.48 15.97
N GLY A 16 16.09 4.20 15.63
CA GLY A 16 16.03 3.72 14.26
C GLY A 16 14.62 3.98 13.76
N ALA A 17 14.37 5.19 13.26
CA ALA A 17 13.45 5.34 12.15
C ALA A 17 14.04 4.45 11.05
N LEU A 18 13.64 3.18 11.02
CA LEU A 18 13.94 2.24 9.96
C LEU A 18 13.65 2.99 8.66
N ALA A 19 14.69 3.30 7.91
CA ALA A 19 14.53 3.98 6.64
C ALA A 19 13.63 3.10 5.78
N SER A 20 12.38 3.53 5.61
CA SER A 20 11.40 2.81 4.82
C SER A 20 11.97 2.66 3.40
N ASP A 21 11.95 1.44 2.86
CA ASP A 21 12.39 1.21 1.49
C ASP A 21 11.55 2.09 0.54
N LYS A 22 12.21 3.10 -0.03
CA LYS A 22 11.56 4.08 -0.89
C LYS A 22 11.23 3.54 -2.27
N SER A 23 11.73 2.36 -2.65
CA SER A 23 11.40 1.73 -3.94
C SER A 23 9.90 1.43 -4.08
N VAL A 24 9.20 1.29 -2.95
CA VAL A 24 7.75 1.07 -2.87
C VAL A 24 6.94 2.36 -3.08
N ALA A 25 7.57 3.53 -2.96
CA ALA A 25 6.93 4.81 -3.26
C ALA A 25 6.39 4.83 -4.70
N GLY A 26 5.27 5.52 -4.90
CA GLY A 26 4.58 5.57 -6.17
C GLY A 26 3.09 5.82 -6.02
N VAL A 27 2.41 5.93 -7.17
CA VAL A 27 0.96 6.05 -7.24
C VAL A 27 0.39 4.69 -7.61
N TYR A 28 -0.55 4.20 -6.82
CA TYR A 28 -1.24 2.96 -7.07
C TYR A 28 -2.73 3.21 -7.31
N ARG A 29 -3.32 2.46 -8.23
CA ARG A 29 -4.71 2.65 -8.64
C ARG A 29 -5.44 1.32 -8.76
N SER A 30 -6.69 1.29 -8.33
CA SER A 30 -7.63 0.19 -8.49
C SER A 30 -8.96 0.74 -8.99
N GLU A 31 -9.57 0.04 -9.92
CA GLU A 31 -10.86 0.42 -10.51
C GLU A 31 -11.80 -0.77 -10.43
N VAL A 32 -12.97 -0.58 -9.82
CA VAL A 32 -14.01 -1.61 -9.69
C VAL A 32 -15.34 -0.97 -10.07
N GLY A 33 -15.80 -1.28 -11.28
CA GLY A 33 -17.00 -0.65 -11.85
C GLY A 33 -16.82 0.87 -11.94
N LEU A 34 -17.69 1.61 -11.26
CA LEU A 34 -17.68 3.08 -11.25
C LEU A 34 -16.78 3.68 -10.16
N TYR A 35 -16.14 2.84 -9.34
CA TYR A 35 -15.34 3.29 -8.21
C TYR A 35 -13.84 3.20 -8.52
N VAL A 36 -13.13 4.28 -8.21
CA VAL A 36 -11.68 4.37 -8.36
C VAL A 36 -11.06 4.64 -6.99
N LEU A 37 -10.13 3.79 -6.58
CA LEU A 37 -9.23 4.09 -5.48
C LEU A 37 -7.86 4.46 -6.02
N THR A 38 -7.34 5.60 -5.57
CA THR A 38 -5.96 6.01 -5.79
C THR A 38 -5.23 6.13 -4.45
N VAL A 39 -4.06 5.52 -4.33
CA VAL A 39 -3.15 5.64 -3.18
C VAL A 39 -1.78 6.10 -3.64
N SER A 40 -1.34 7.26 -3.16
CA SER A 40 -0.01 7.82 -3.43
C SER A 40 0.88 7.65 -2.22
N LEU A 41 1.92 6.82 -2.33
CA LEU A 41 2.99 6.68 -1.34
C LEU A 41 4.13 7.63 -1.73
N LEU A 42 4.30 8.72 -0.97
CA LEU A 42 5.31 9.74 -1.25
C LEU A 42 6.65 9.35 -0.63
N GLU A 43 7.77 9.68 -1.29
CA GLU A 43 9.14 9.35 -0.84
C GLU A 43 9.53 9.97 0.52
N ASN A 44 8.77 10.97 0.98
CA ASN A 44 8.94 11.60 2.29
C ASN A 44 8.24 10.82 3.42
N GLY A 45 7.68 9.65 3.14
CA GLY A 45 6.99 8.81 4.12
C GLY A 45 5.54 9.24 4.40
N ASN A 46 4.98 10.18 3.65
CA ASN A 46 3.56 10.53 3.72
C ASN A 46 2.75 9.80 2.64
N TYR A 47 1.47 9.57 2.89
CA TYR A 47 0.56 9.04 1.89
C TYR A 47 -0.68 9.92 1.72
N LEU A 48 -1.28 9.81 0.54
CA LEU A 48 -2.58 10.37 0.20
C LEU A 48 -3.42 9.26 -0.44
N ALA A 49 -4.69 9.16 -0.07
CA ALA A 49 -5.63 8.23 -0.67
C ALA A 49 -6.95 8.94 -1.00
N ARG A 50 -7.57 8.54 -2.10
CA ARG A 50 -8.84 9.07 -2.60
C ARG A 50 -9.71 7.96 -3.14
N TRP A 51 -10.99 8.03 -2.79
CA TRP A 51 -12.04 7.21 -3.37
C TRP A 51 -12.93 8.11 -4.20
N ASP A 52 -12.86 7.93 -5.51
CA ASP A 52 -13.66 8.69 -6.47
C ASP A 52 -14.71 7.75 -7.10
N SER A 53 -15.81 8.34 -7.57
CA SER A 53 -16.80 7.73 -8.44
C SER A 53 -17.09 8.66 -9.62
N ASP A 54 -17.88 8.19 -10.58
CA ASP A 54 -18.36 8.99 -11.72
C ASP A 54 -19.14 10.25 -11.29
N ILE A 55 -19.84 10.19 -10.16
CA ILE A 55 -20.60 11.32 -9.61
C ILE A 55 -19.83 12.19 -8.61
N GLY A 56 -18.58 11.85 -8.26
CA GLY A 56 -17.73 12.67 -7.41
C GLY A 56 -16.87 11.91 -6.40
N SER A 57 -16.26 12.67 -5.48
CA SER A 57 -15.37 12.16 -4.43
C SER A 57 -16.17 11.58 -3.26
N ASN A 58 -15.94 10.30 -2.96
CA ASN A 58 -16.59 9.56 -1.88
C ASN A 58 -15.78 9.55 -0.57
N GLY A 59 -14.48 9.83 -0.64
CA GLY A 59 -13.65 9.89 0.56
C GLY A 59 -12.21 10.23 0.29
N THR A 60 -11.51 10.65 1.34
CA THR A 60 -10.07 10.91 1.31
C THR A 60 -9.40 10.41 2.58
N ALA A 61 -8.12 10.06 2.50
CA ALA A 61 -7.31 9.75 3.66
C ALA A 61 -5.88 10.27 3.46
N SER A 62 -5.22 10.66 4.56
CA SER A 62 -3.83 11.06 4.54
C SER A 62 -3.15 10.74 5.86
N GLY A 63 -1.82 10.58 5.81
CA GLY A 63 -1.04 10.23 6.98
C GLY A 63 0.39 9.86 6.59
N SER A 64 1.01 9.00 7.39
CA SER A 64 2.35 8.46 7.14
C SER A 64 2.31 6.99 6.75
N TRP A 65 3.35 6.51 6.08
CA TRP A 65 3.54 5.11 5.74
C TRP A 65 4.96 4.63 6.04
N THR A 66 5.07 3.33 6.29
CA THR A 66 6.33 2.61 6.41
C THR A 66 6.25 1.29 5.67
N PHE A 67 7.37 0.80 5.15
CA PHE A 67 7.48 -0.51 4.53
C PHE A 67 8.41 -1.41 5.34
N GLN A 68 7.90 -2.56 5.77
CA GLN A 68 8.64 -3.57 6.50
C GLN A 68 8.06 -4.95 6.19
N ASP A 69 8.92 -5.96 6.04
CA ASP A 69 8.51 -7.37 5.87
C ASP A 69 7.55 -7.61 4.70
N GLY A 70 7.72 -6.85 3.60
CA GLY A 70 6.85 -6.95 2.43
C GLY A 70 5.49 -6.28 2.59
N GLU A 71 5.26 -5.52 3.66
CA GLU A 71 4.02 -4.83 3.96
C GLU A 71 4.22 -3.32 4.04
N VAL A 72 3.33 -2.56 3.39
CA VAL A 72 3.12 -1.14 3.63
C VAL A 72 2.11 -0.99 4.76
N ARG A 73 2.50 -0.26 5.81
CA ARG A 73 1.65 0.07 6.96
C ARG A 73 1.30 1.55 6.91
N LEU A 74 0.02 1.87 6.81
CA LEU A 74 -0.47 3.25 6.79
C LEU A 74 -0.95 3.67 8.17
N THR A 75 -0.45 4.80 8.65
CA THR A 75 -0.88 5.47 9.88
C THR A 75 -1.63 6.73 9.51
N PRO A 76 -2.98 6.72 9.51
CA PRO A 76 -3.75 7.90 9.13
C PRO A 76 -3.57 9.03 10.16
N LYS A 77 -3.51 10.25 9.66
CA LYS A 77 -3.72 11.48 10.42
C LYS A 77 -5.12 12.04 10.19
N LYS A 78 -5.68 11.80 8.99
CA LYS A 78 -6.98 12.28 8.58
C LYS A 78 -7.66 11.23 7.69
N GLU A 79 -8.94 10.98 7.93
CA GLU A 79 -9.81 10.16 7.09
C GLU A 79 -11.19 10.82 7.02
N GLU A 80 -11.74 10.94 5.82
CA GLU A 80 -13.06 11.52 5.55
C GLU A 80 -13.82 10.61 4.58
N GLY A 81 -15.13 10.43 4.82
CA GLY A 81 -16.00 9.58 4.01
C GLY A 81 -16.24 8.20 4.63
N HIS A 82 -17.51 7.81 4.74
CA HIS A 82 -17.93 6.47 5.18
C HIS A 82 -18.17 5.60 3.93
N PRO A 83 -17.78 4.31 3.85
CA PRO A 83 -17.21 3.43 4.89
C PRO A 83 -15.66 3.29 4.86
N MET A 84 -14.92 4.36 4.59
CA MET A 84 -13.49 4.29 4.26
C MET A 84 -12.53 4.46 5.45
N THR A 85 -13.03 4.89 6.60
CA THR A 85 -12.27 4.94 7.86
C THR A 85 -11.79 3.54 8.23
N GLY A 86 -10.49 3.37 8.47
CA GLY A 86 -9.94 2.04 8.81
C GLY A 86 -9.55 1.17 7.62
N TYR A 87 -9.88 1.56 6.38
CA TYR A 87 -9.86 0.65 5.24
C TYR A 87 -8.45 0.29 4.72
N LEU A 88 -7.46 1.18 4.82
CA LEU A 88 -6.12 1.01 4.19
C LEU A 88 -4.97 0.75 5.19
N ARG A 89 -5.22 0.13 6.34
CA ARG A 89 -4.19 0.04 7.41
C ARG A 89 -2.94 -0.73 7.01
N VAL A 90 -3.11 -1.89 6.37
CA VAL A 90 -1.98 -2.76 5.98
C VAL A 90 -2.18 -3.25 4.55
N LEU A 91 -1.17 -3.01 3.71
CA LEU A 91 -1.14 -3.43 2.31
C LEU A 91 0.07 -4.32 2.07
N ALA A 92 -0.15 -5.54 1.60
CA ALA A 92 0.90 -6.45 1.21
C ALA A 92 1.40 -6.11 -0.20
N LEU A 93 2.72 -5.97 -0.37
CA LEU A 93 3.34 -5.85 -1.68
C LEU A 93 3.40 -7.23 -2.35
N ARG A 94 2.93 -7.30 -3.59
CA ARG A 94 2.94 -8.50 -4.44
C ARG A 94 3.45 -8.15 -5.82
N LYS A 95 3.88 -9.20 -6.52
CA LYS A 95 4.07 -9.17 -7.97
C LYS A 95 2.91 -9.90 -8.62
N PHE A 96 2.32 -9.31 -9.64
CA PHE A 96 1.30 -9.92 -10.47
C PHE A 96 1.56 -9.49 -11.90
N GLU A 97 1.66 -10.47 -12.81
CA GLU A 97 2.03 -10.23 -14.21
C GLU A 97 3.30 -9.37 -14.37
N GLY A 98 4.27 -9.57 -13.48
CA GLY A 98 5.53 -8.82 -13.49
C GLY A 98 5.47 -7.40 -12.91
N ARG A 99 4.29 -6.90 -12.51
CA ARG A 99 4.10 -5.55 -11.96
C ARG A 99 4.03 -5.55 -10.44
N GLN A 100 4.43 -4.43 -9.83
CA GLN A 100 4.21 -4.21 -8.41
C GLN A 100 2.75 -3.88 -8.15
N ALA A 101 2.20 -4.49 -7.11
CA ALA A 101 0.90 -4.12 -6.61
C ALA A 101 0.77 -4.27 -5.11
N LEU A 102 -0.17 -3.51 -4.58
CA LEU A 102 -0.55 -3.52 -3.18
C LEU A 102 -1.92 -4.20 -3.05
N LEU A 103 -2.02 -5.14 -2.13
CA LEU A 103 -3.28 -5.79 -1.79
C LEU A 103 -3.56 -5.55 -0.31
N ARG A 104 -4.80 -5.27 0.07
CA ARG A 104 -5.13 -5.22 1.49
C ARG A 104 -4.92 -6.58 2.12
N LYS A 105 -4.36 -6.58 3.33
CA LYS A 105 -4.09 -7.81 4.07
C LYS A 105 -5.36 -8.61 4.32
N GLU A 106 -6.47 -7.92 4.60
CA GLU A 106 -7.79 -8.52 4.82
C GLU A 106 -8.34 -9.19 3.56
N ASP A 107 -8.03 -8.67 2.37
CA ASP A 107 -8.45 -9.27 1.10
C ASP A 107 -7.61 -10.51 0.78
N VAL A 108 -6.32 -10.50 1.08
CA VAL A 108 -5.42 -11.66 0.88
C VAL A 108 -5.85 -12.88 1.71
N MET A 109 -6.47 -12.67 2.87
CA MET A 109 -6.87 -13.75 3.79
C MET A 109 -8.25 -14.33 3.49
N ASN A 110 -8.98 -13.79 2.52
CA ASN A 110 -10.35 -14.19 2.21
C ASN A 110 -10.42 -14.81 0.80
N GLU A 111 -10.06 -16.09 0.68
CA GLU A 111 -9.99 -16.83 -0.60
C GLU A 111 -11.34 -16.95 -1.34
N ALA A 112 -12.46 -16.61 -0.69
CA ALA A 112 -13.81 -16.89 -1.18
C ALA A 112 -14.45 -15.78 -2.04
N SER A 113 -13.80 -14.64 -2.30
CA SER A 113 -14.45 -13.52 -3.00
C SER A 113 -13.66 -13.04 -4.23
N PRO A 114 -13.82 -13.70 -5.40
CA PRO A 114 -13.12 -13.36 -6.63
C PRO A 114 -13.49 -11.99 -7.24
N LEU A 115 -14.36 -11.20 -6.61
CA LEU A 115 -14.96 -10.00 -7.21
C LEU A 115 -14.54 -8.67 -6.56
N TYR A 116 -13.77 -8.67 -5.46
CA TYR A 116 -13.48 -7.42 -4.73
C TYR A 116 -12.05 -7.34 -4.17
N TYR A 117 -11.07 -8.00 -4.80
CA TYR A 117 -9.68 -7.74 -4.43
C TYR A 117 -9.35 -6.29 -4.74
N LEU A 118 -9.06 -5.49 -3.70
CA LEU A 118 -8.47 -4.18 -3.90
C LEU A 118 -7.04 -4.38 -4.40
N TYR A 119 -6.91 -4.49 -5.71
CA TYR A 119 -5.65 -4.67 -6.39
C TYR A 119 -5.18 -3.31 -6.89
N LEU A 120 -4.25 -2.72 -6.15
CA LEU A 120 -3.69 -1.40 -6.40
C LEU A 120 -2.45 -1.56 -7.28
N GLN A 121 -2.57 -1.29 -8.57
CA GLN A 121 -1.46 -1.37 -9.54
C GLN A 121 -0.64 -0.09 -9.54
N LYS A 122 0.69 -0.21 -9.56
CA LYS A 122 1.59 0.95 -9.66
C LYS A 122 1.46 1.61 -11.04
N LYS A 123 1.16 2.91 -11.07
CA LYS A 123 1.05 3.71 -12.29
C LYS A 123 2.45 3.98 -12.87
N GLY A 124 2.63 3.73 -14.17
CA GLY A 124 3.86 4.04 -14.90
C GLY A 124 4.79 2.83 -15.13
N ASP A 125 4.45 1.65 -14.62
CA ASP A 125 5.09 0.40 -15.05
C ASP A 125 4.66 0.10 -16.51
N PRO A 126 5.59 -0.17 -17.44
CA PRO A 126 5.26 -0.31 -18.85
C PRO A 126 4.36 -1.53 -19.16
N ALA A 127 3.11 -1.17 -19.45
CA ALA A 127 2.15 -1.69 -20.43
C ALA A 127 1.52 -3.09 -20.31
N GLY A 128 0.20 -3.03 -20.52
CA GLY A 128 -0.78 -4.09 -20.72
C GLY A 128 -2.12 -3.52 -20.26
N THR A 129 -2.70 -2.74 -21.18
CA THR A 129 -4.13 -2.61 -21.49
C THR A 129 -5.13 -2.39 -20.35
N ASP A 130 -5.79 -1.22 -20.42
CA ASP A 130 -7.19 -1.00 -20.05
C ASP A 130 -7.98 -2.23 -19.55
N ASN A 131 -8.24 -2.28 -18.24
CA ASN A 131 -9.24 -3.21 -17.69
C ASN A 131 -10.69 -2.72 -17.92
N SER A 132 -10.96 -2.22 -19.12
CA SER A 132 -12.32 -2.15 -19.68
C SER A 132 -12.61 -3.48 -20.38
N GLY A 133 -12.69 -4.60 -19.65
CA GLY A 133 -12.78 -5.89 -20.34
C GLY A 133 -13.15 -7.07 -19.46
N ALA A 134 -14.45 -7.34 -19.42
CA ALA A 134 -15.10 -8.65 -19.36
C ALA A 134 -14.30 -9.86 -18.82
N ALA A 135 -14.88 -10.49 -17.79
CA ALA A 135 -14.58 -11.88 -17.46
C ALA A 135 -14.62 -12.77 -18.73
N PRO A 136 -13.66 -13.70 -18.93
CA PRO A 136 -13.71 -14.60 -20.07
C PRO A 136 -14.91 -15.54 -19.92
N ARG A 137 -15.94 -15.34 -20.75
CA ARG A 137 -16.94 -16.37 -21.00
C ARG A 137 -16.27 -17.49 -21.78
N ARG A 138 -16.13 -18.66 -21.15
CA ARG A 138 -15.88 -19.92 -21.85
C ARG A 138 -17.08 -20.20 -22.76
N VAL A 139 -16.82 -20.43 -24.04
CA VAL A 139 -17.66 -21.22 -24.94
C VAL A 139 -16.73 -22.19 -25.64
#